data_AF-A0A227ILS2-F1
#
_entry.id   AF-A0A227ILS2-F1
#
_cell.length_a   1.000
_cell.length_b   1.000
_cell.length_c   1.000
_cell.angle_alpha   90.00
_cell.angle_beta   90.00
_cell.angle_gamma   90.00
#
_symmetry.space_group_name_H-M   'P 1'
#
loop_
_entity.id
_entity.type
_entity.pdbx_description
1 polymer ?
#
loop_
_entity_poly.entity_id
_entity_poly.type
_entity_poly.pdbx_seq_one_letter_code
_entity_poly.pdbx_strand_id
1 'polypeptide(L)' 'CNDAYSAIQLALALAKEFDCDINELPLTLVLSWFEQKAIVILLTLFALGVKGIYTGPTAPAFLTPNLIAIIQEKFDMRS' A
#
# COMPACT_ATOMS: atom_id res chain seq x y z
N CYS A 1 -13.24 -2.17 5.95
CA CYS A 1 -12.20 -1.93 4.92
C CYS A 1 -12.30 -0.52 4.35
N ASN A 2 -13.49 0.02 4.09
CA ASN A 2 -13.65 1.33 3.42
C ASN A 2 -13.06 2.51 4.22
N ASP A 3 -13.02 2.44 5.56
CA ASP A 3 -12.40 3.46 6.42
C ASP A 3 -10.88 3.61 6.21
N ALA A 4 -10.25 2.69 5.45
CA ALA A 4 -8.89 2.88 4.95
C ALA A 4 -8.74 4.20 4.18
N TYR A 5 -9.80 4.68 3.52
CA TYR A 5 -9.80 5.99 2.87
C TYR A 5 -9.50 7.11 3.88
N SER A 6 -10.15 7.12 5.04
CA SER A 6 -9.93 8.12 6.07
C SER A 6 -8.50 8.08 6.61
N ALA A 7 -7.93 6.88 6.80
CA ALA A 7 -6.53 6.72 7.20
C ALA A 7 -5.54 7.25 6.14
N ILE A 8 -5.83 7.00 4.86
CA ILE A 8 -5.04 7.52 3.73
C ILE A 8 -5.12 9.05 3.68
N GLN A 9 -6.31 9.63 3.84
CA GLN A 9 -6.48 11.09 3.89
C GLN A 9 -5.71 11.72 5.06
N LEU A 10 -5.70 11.06 6.22
CA LEU A 10 -4.89 11.50 7.36
C LEU A 10 -3.39 11.48 7.05
N ALA A 11 -2.88 10.40 6.44
CA ALA A 11 -1.48 10.33 6.04
C ALA A 11 -1.11 11.41 5.02
N LEU A 12 -1.96 11.66 4.01
CA LEU A 12 -1.75 12.73 3.03
C LEU A 12 -1.78 14.13 3.68
N ALA A 13 -2.66 14.35 4.65
CA ALA A 13 -2.70 15.60 5.39
C ALA A 13 -1.45 15.81 6.25
N LEU A 14 -0.94 14.75 6.89
CA LEU A 14 0.32 14.78 7.65
C LEU A 14 1.53 15.06 6.74
N ALA A 15 1.63 14.39 5.60
CA ALA A 15 2.67 14.62 4.61
C ALA A 15 2.69 16.07 4.15
N LYS A 16 1.49 16.64 3.88
CA LYS A 16 1.34 18.04 3.52
C LYS A 16 1.77 19.00 4.63
N GLU A 17 1.41 18.73 5.88
CA GLU A 17 1.77 19.59 7.01
C GLU A 17 3.28 19.57 7.29
N PHE A 18 3.94 18.43 7.05
CA PHE A 18 5.39 18.29 7.19
C PHE A 18 6.19 18.66 5.93
N ASP A 19 5.51 19.07 4.85
CA ASP A 19 6.12 19.39 3.54
C ASP A 19 7.04 18.27 3.02
N CYS A 20 6.57 17.03 3.10
CA CYS A 20 7.31 15.85 2.66
C CYS A 20 6.44 14.90 1.81
N ASP A 21 7.08 13.95 1.14
CA ASP A 21 6.37 12.87 0.45
C ASP A 21 5.76 11.89 1.47
N ILE A 22 4.65 11.24 1.11
CA ILE A 22 3.99 10.25 1.99
C ILE A 22 4.92 9.11 2.39
N ASN A 23 5.90 8.77 1.55
CA ASN A 23 6.89 7.73 1.81
C ASN A 23 8.01 8.17 2.77
N GLU A 24 8.12 9.47 3.05
CA GLU A 24 9.07 10.03 4.02
C GLU A 24 8.48 10.14 5.43
N LEU A 25 7.16 9.94 5.57
CA LEU A 25 6.52 9.88 6.87
C LEU A 25 7.06 8.68 7.68
N PRO A 26 7.18 8.81 9.01
CA PRO A 26 7.58 7.72 9.90
C PRO A 26 6.43 6.72 10.11
N LEU A 27 5.86 6.20 9.02
CA LEU A 27 4.76 5.26 8.99
C LEU A 27 5.23 3.93 8.41
N THR A 28 4.77 2.83 9.02
CA THR A 28 4.89 1.50 8.43
C THR A 28 3.49 1.01 8.09
N LEU A 29 3.26 0.69 6.81
CA LEU A 29 1.98 0.20 6.34
C LEU A 29 1.98 -1.32 6.27
N VAL A 30 1.14 -1.94 7.10
CA VAL A 30 0.90 -3.38 7.11
C VAL A 30 -0.54 -3.62 6.70
N LEU A 31 -0.73 -4.21 5.53
CA LEU A 31 -2.01 -4.53 4.93
C LEU A 31 -2.25 -6.04 5.00
N SER A 32 -2.98 -6.46 6.02
CA SER A 32 -3.51 -7.82 6.11
C SER A 32 -4.77 -7.94 5.24
N TRP A 33 -4.78 -8.89 4.30
CA TRP A 33 -5.87 -9.06 3.35
C TRP A 33 -6.51 -10.45 3.43
N PHE A 34 -7.74 -10.53 2.91
CA PHE A 34 -8.48 -11.79 2.78
C PHE A 34 -9.34 -11.80 1.51
N GLU A 35 -10.09 -10.71 1.28
CA GLU A 35 -11.04 -10.60 0.16
C GLU A 35 -10.70 -9.45 -0.81
N GLN A 36 -11.51 -9.29 -1.85
CA GLN A 36 -11.20 -8.47 -3.02
C GLN A 36 -11.20 -6.97 -2.72
N LYS A 37 -11.96 -6.48 -1.74
CA LYS A 37 -11.92 -5.05 -1.37
C LYS A 37 -10.57 -4.66 -0.77
N ALA A 38 -9.88 -5.56 -0.07
CA ALA A 38 -8.50 -5.32 0.35
C ALA A 38 -7.53 -5.16 -0.85
N ILE A 39 -7.78 -5.87 -1.96
CA ILE A 39 -7.01 -5.68 -3.20
C ILE A 39 -7.26 -4.29 -3.80
N VAL A 40 -8.51 -3.80 -3.77
CA VAL A 40 -8.83 -2.43 -4.23
C VAL A 40 -8.10 -1.38 -3.39
N ILE A 41 -8.00 -1.58 -2.07
CA ILE A 41 -7.23 -0.70 -1.19
C ILE A 41 -5.74 -0.73 -1.54
N LEU A 42 -5.16 -1.92 -1.76
CA LEU A 42 -3.76 -2.06 -2.17
C LEU A 42 -3.48 -1.32 -3.50
N LEU A 43 -4.35 -1.49 -4.50
CA LEU A 43 -4.25 -0.78 -5.78
C LEU A 43 -4.41 0.73 -5.62
N THR A 44 -5.23 1.19 -4.68
CA THR A 44 -5.37 2.62 -4.36
C THR A 44 -4.08 3.18 -3.78
N LEU A 45 -3.42 2.46 -2.87
CA LEU A 45 -2.12 2.85 -2.32
C LEU A 45 -1.05 2.93 -3.41
N PHE A 46 -1.00 1.95 -4.33
CA PHE A 46 -0.11 2.00 -5.50
C PHE A 46 -0.40 3.20 -6.40
N ALA A 47 -1.67 3.49 -6.69
CA ALA A 47 -2.05 4.65 -7.51
C ALA A 47 -1.64 5.99 -6.87
N LEU A 48 -1.61 6.05 -5.54
CA LEU A 48 -1.13 7.21 -4.77
C LEU A 48 0.40 7.26 -4.62
N GLY A 49 1.13 6.30 -5.19
CA GLY A 49 2.60 6.26 -5.14
C GLY A 49 3.17 5.78 -3.82
N VAL A 50 2.36 5.15 -2.96
CA VAL A 50 2.82 4.60 -1.68
C VAL A 50 3.69 3.37 -1.92
N LYS A 51 4.81 3.30 -1.21
CA LYS A 51 5.81 2.23 -1.31
C LYS A 51 6.07 1.56 0.04
N GLY A 52 6.78 0.42 0.03
CA GLY A 52 7.24 -0.25 1.25
C GLY A 52 6.12 -0.95 2.04
N ILE A 53 5.02 -1.31 1.37
CA ILE A 53 3.84 -1.89 2.00
C ILE A 53 4.09 -3.37 2.29
N TYR A 54 3.88 -3.79 3.54
CA TYR A 54 3.86 -5.20 3.91
C TYR A 54 2.46 -5.77 3.68
N THR A 55 2.34 -6.83 2.89
CA THR A 55 1.06 -7.49 2.55
C THR A 55 1.08 -8.94 3.00
N GLY A 56 0.06 -9.40 3.73
CA GLY A 56 0.01 -10.78 4.22
C GLY A 56 -1.40 -11.23 4.58
N PRO A 57 -1.59 -12.48 5.03
CA PRO A 57 -0.56 -13.43 5.46
C PRO A 57 0.15 -14.17 4.33
N THR A 58 -0.39 -14.16 3.12
CA THR A 58 0.22 -14.75 1.91
C THR A 58 0.02 -13.82 0.72
N ALA A 59 0.86 -13.96 -0.31
CA ALA A 59 0.62 -13.25 -1.57
C ALA A 59 -0.67 -13.74 -2.24
N PRO A 60 -1.48 -12.86 -2.86
CA PRO A 60 -2.66 -13.29 -3.62
C PRO A 60 -2.31 -14.26 -4.74
N ALA A 61 -3.01 -15.40 -4.78
CA ALA A 61 -2.72 -16.50 -5.71
C ALA A 61 -2.85 -16.13 -7.20
N PHE A 62 -3.55 -15.03 -7.52
CA PHE A 62 -3.67 -14.53 -8.89
C PHE A 62 -2.43 -13.74 -9.36
N LEU A 63 -1.51 -13.39 -8.47
CA LEU A 63 -0.27 -12.70 -8.85
C LEU A 63 0.74 -13.72 -9.37
N THR A 64 1.12 -13.56 -10.64
CA THR A 64 2.18 -14.39 -11.23
C THR A 64 3.55 -13.93 -10.71
N PRO A 65 4.59 -14.80 -10.75
CA PRO A 65 5.95 -14.41 -10.34
C PRO A 65 6.47 -13.15 -11.05
N ASN A 66 6.21 -13.02 -12.34
CA ASN A 66 6.58 -11.83 -13.12
C ASN A 66 5.86 -10.57 -12.61
N LEU A 67 4.58 -10.67 -12.32
CA LEU A 67 3.80 -9.54 -11.80
C LEU A 67 4.26 -9.14 -10.39
N ILE A 68 4.56 -10.12 -9.52
CA ILE A 68 5.13 -9.86 -8.20
C ILE A 68 6.45 -9.10 -8.32
N ALA A 69 7.35 -9.54 -9.21
CA ALA A 69 8.64 -8.87 -9.44
C ALA A 69 8.47 -7.40 -9.88
N ILE A 70 7.55 -7.13 -10.82
CA ILE A 70 7.26 -5.76 -11.28
C ILE A 70 6.69 -4.90 -10.13
N ILE A 71 5.79 -5.46 -9.32
CA ILE A 71 5.20 -4.73 -8.18
C ILE A 71 6.27 -4.45 -7.12
N GLN A 72 7.15 -5.40 -6.84
CA GLN A 72 8.28 -5.23 -5.93
C GLN A 72 9.25 -4.16 -6.41
N GLU A 73 9.62 -4.17 -7.69
CA GLU A 73 10.52 -3.17 -8.27
C GLU A 73 9.92 -1.75 -8.21
N LYS A 74 8.63 -1.61 -8.52
CA LYS A 74 7.99 -0.28 -8.61
C LYS A 74 7.53 0.28 -7.27
N PHE A 75 7.05 -0.58 -6.38
CA PHE A 75 6.35 -0.19 -5.16
C PHE A 75 7.00 -0.72 -3.87
N ASP A 76 8.09 -1.50 -3.96
CA ASP A 76 8.72 -2.11 -2.78
C ASP A 76 7.70 -2.85 -1.89
N MET A 77 6.77 -3.58 -2.54
CA MET A 77 5.77 -4.39 -1.84
C MET A 77 6.45 -5.62 -1.23
N ARG A 78 6.19 -5.90 0.04
CA ARG A 78 6.81 -6.99 0.79
C ARG A 78 5.74 -7.98 1.22
N SER A 79 5.87 -9.24 0.86
CA SER A 79 4.89 -10.30 1.17
C SER A 79 5.45 -11.33 2.13
#